data_AF-A0A3B4E897-F1
#
_entry.id   AF-A0A3B4E897-F1
#
_cell.length_a   1.000
_cell.length_b   1.000
_cell.length_c   1.000
_cell.angle_alpha   90.00
_cell.angle_beta   90.00
_cell.angle_gamma   90.00
#
_symmetry.space_group_name_H-M   'P 1'
#
loop_
_entity.id
_entity.type
_entity.pdbx_description
1 polymer ?
#
loop_
_entity_poly.entity_id
_entity_poly.type
_entity_poly.pdbx_seq_one_letter_code
_entity_poly.pdbx_strand_id
1 'polypeptide(L)'
;LTIFRCLWSSSSYASATSLFSDCIRVATSRTLEYLLFSDPENKFQPSPAALCEIFLMTYIQRSNQINLANTFNCTVMTQEQRVILGADWVWALLDLPSKNPRIQIVVQVLHPPEKMKENVEERSSDAYMEILHMAGMEPSEKTRAERMVEFCSAIGRTCFALFLFFGHKNDPANIYGLLSNNLHVAVGRCVRIDQAFIENFFRGARHLASPAGMLQAVLNKDNDPLTMLVKFT
;
A
#
# COMPACT_ATOMS: atom_id res chain seq x y z
N LEU A 1 -30.55 8.96 -18.93
CA LEU A 1 -29.95 7.75 -18.27
C LEU A 1 -28.55 8.01 -17.70
N THR A 2 -27.69 8.82 -18.35
CA THR A 2 -26.32 9.12 -17.88
C THR A 2 -26.26 9.97 -16.60
N ILE A 3 -27.17 10.93 -16.44
CA ILE A 3 -27.18 11.89 -15.31
C ILE A 3 -27.46 11.19 -13.97
N PHE A 4 -28.40 10.24 -13.94
CA PHE A 4 -28.70 9.46 -12.73
C PHE A 4 -27.54 8.53 -12.30
N ARG A 5 -26.73 8.06 -13.25
CA ARG A 5 -25.56 7.22 -12.97
C ARG A 5 -24.42 8.03 -12.32
N CYS A 6 -24.26 9.31 -12.68
CA CYS A 6 -23.30 10.23 -12.05
C CYS A 6 -23.73 10.68 -10.64
N LEU A 7 -25.03 10.91 -10.41
CA LEU A 7 -25.54 11.33 -9.10
C LEU A 7 -25.53 10.20 -8.07
N TRP A 8 -25.80 8.96 -8.49
CA TRP A 8 -25.65 7.80 -7.59
C TRP A 8 -24.20 7.49 -7.28
N SER A 9 -23.30 7.64 -8.26
CA SER A 9 -21.90 7.33 -8.08
C SER A 9 -21.21 8.32 -7.15
N SER A 10 -21.48 9.63 -7.25
CA SER A 10 -20.86 10.63 -6.37
C SER A 10 -21.22 10.48 -4.89
N SER A 11 -22.49 10.19 -4.55
CA SER A 11 -22.89 9.95 -3.15
C SER A 11 -22.35 8.62 -2.60
N SER A 12 -22.26 7.60 -3.46
CA SER A 12 -21.69 6.29 -3.12
C SER A 12 -20.18 6.38 -2.84
N TYR A 13 -19.45 7.19 -3.61
CA TYR A 13 -18.00 7.38 -3.42
C TYR A 13 -17.67 8.28 -2.22
N ALA A 14 -18.50 9.28 -1.91
CA ALA A 14 -18.36 10.05 -0.67
C ALA A 14 -18.53 9.15 0.56
N SER A 15 -19.52 8.26 0.54
CA SER A 15 -19.72 7.23 1.57
C SER A 15 -18.51 6.27 1.64
N ALA A 16 -18.06 5.72 0.51
CA ALA A 16 -16.90 4.82 0.46
C ALA A 16 -15.62 5.47 1.01
N THR A 17 -15.41 6.76 0.75
CA THR A 17 -14.26 7.52 1.29
C THR A 17 -14.28 7.57 2.82
N SER A 18 -15.42 7.92 3.41
CA SER A 18 -15.55 7.98 4.87
C SER A 18 -15.38 6.61 5.53
N LEU A 19 -15.96 5.56 4.94
CA LEU A 19 -15.85 4.19 5.44
C LEU A 19 -14.42 3.66 5.33
N PHE A 20 -13.75 3.93 4.21
CA PHE A 20 -12.32 3.61 4.04
C PHE A 20 -11.47 4.31 5.11
N SER A 21 -11.70 5.61 5.31
CA SER A 21 -10.97 6.36 6.33
C SER A 21 -11.21 5.82 7.74
N ASP A 22 -12.41 5.34 8.05
CA ASP A 22 -12.70 4.69 9.34
C ASP A 22 -11.96 3.36 9.48
N CYS A 23 -11.96 2.51 8.45
CA CYS A 23 -11.18 1.26 8.45
C CYS A 23 -9.69 1.51 8.67
N ILE A 24 -9.14 2.50 7.97
CA ILE A 24 -7.74 2.91 8.11
C ILE A 24 -7.47 3.42 9.52
N ARG A 25 -8.33 4.28 10.08
CA ARG A 25 -8.17 4.80 11.44
C ARG A 25 -8.13 3.68 12.47
N VAL A 26 -9.01 2.68 12.35
CA VAL A 26 -9.02 1.53 13.27
C VAL A 26 -7.77 0.67 13.11
N ALA A 27 -7.36 0.37 11.86
CA ALA A 27 -6.16 -0.41 11.58
C ALA A 27 -4.88 0.28 12.07
N THR A 28 -4.72 1.57 11.77
CA THR A 28 -3.57 2.38 12.19
C THR A 28 -3.50 2.51 13.70
N SER A 29 -4.62 2.82 14.37
CA SER A 29 -4.68 2.87 15.83
C SER A 29 -4.22 1.56 16.46
N ARG A 30 -4.70 0.43 15.93
CA ARG A 30 -4.30 -0.89 16.44
C ARG A 30 -2.82 -1.15 16.21
N THR A 31 -2.28 -0.87 15.03
CA THR A 31 -0.84 -1.03 14.74
C THR A 31 0.03 -0.11 15.59
N LEU A 32 -0.42 1.12 15.88
CA LEU A 32 0.29 2.07 16.72
C LEU A 32 0.48 1.57 18.16
N GLU A 33 -0.52 0.88 18.72
CA GLU A 33 -0.40 0.26 20.05
C GLU A 33 0.83 -0.64 20.14
N TYR A 34 1.18 -1.35 19.07
CA TYR A 34 2.35 -2.24 18.99
C TYR A 34 3.64 -1.51 18.58
N LEU A 35 3.55 -0.50 17.72
CA LEU A 35 4.72 0.31 17.34
C LEU A 35 5.28 1.12 18.52
N LEU A 36 4.39 1.61 19.38
CA LEU A 36 4.74 2.42 20.56
C LEU A 36 4.99 1.58 21.80
N PHE A 37 4.67 0.28 21.76
CA PHE A 37 4.89 -0.61 22.88
C PHE A 37 6.39 -0.77 23.13
N SER A 38 6.81 -0.40 24.33
CA SER A 38 8.17 -0.62 24.81
C SER A 38 8.11 -1.67 25.90
N ASP A 39 8.66 -2.85 25.64
CA ASP A 39 8.81 -3.89 26.66
C ASP A 39 9.96 -3.51 27.60
N PRO A 40 9.71 -3.31 28.91
CA PRO A 40 10.78 -3.03 29.88
C PRO A 40 11.88 -4.11 29.91
N GLU A 41 11.53 -5.37 29.60
CA GLU A 41 12.48 -6.48 29.57
C GLU A 41 13.05 -6.74 28.16
N ASN A 42 12.58 -6.01 27.15
CA ASN A 42 12.98 -6.12 25.75
C ASN A 42 12.87 -7.54 25.15
N LYS A 43 11.97 -8.38 25.70
CA LYS A 43 11.65 -9.73 25.24
C LYS A 43 10.57 -9.74 24.15
N PHE A 44 9.70 -8.74 24.13
CA PHE A 44 8.65 -8.60 23.14
C PHE A 44 8.95 -7.45 22.16
N GLN A 45 9.28 -7.84 20.93
CA GLN A 45 9.38 -6.92 19.79
C GLN A 45 8.59 -7.52 18.63
N PRO A 46 7.45 -6.92 18.23
CA PRO A 46 6.71 -7.36 17.05
C PRO A 46 7.60 -7.30 15.81
N SER A 47 7.65 -8.41 15.07
CA SER A 47 8.34 -8.43 13.78
C SER A 47 7.61 -7.52 12.78
N PRO A 48 8.33 -6.99 11.77
CA PRO A 48 7.75 -6.38 10.58
C PRO A 48 6.51 -7.12 10.03
N ALA A 49 6.61 -8.43 9.87
CA ALA A 49 5.52 -9.27 9.37
C ALA A 49 4.30 -9.26 10.31
N ALA A 50 4.52 -9.38 11.63
CA ALA A 50 3.43 -9.32 12.60
C ALA A 50 2.70 -7.96 12.58
N LEU A 51 3.44 -6.85 12.44
CA LEU A 51 2.83 -5.51 12.33
C LEU A 51 1.99 -5.37 11.04
N CYS A 52 2.48 -5.92 9.93
CA CYS A 52 1.75 -5.99 8.66
C CYS A 52 0.43 -6.76 8.82
N GLU A 53 0.48 -7.95 9.43
CA GLU A 53 -0.71 -8.77 9.69
C GLU A 53 -1.71 -8.06 10.61
N ILE A 54 -1.23 -7.44 11.71
CA ILE A 54 -2.08 -6.68 12.64
C ILE A 54 -2.85 -5.59 11.89
N PHE A 55 -2.16 -4.81 11.05
CA PHE A 55 -2.79 -3.76 10.26
C PHE A 55 -3.85 -4.34 9.31
N LEU A 56 -3.46 -5.35 8.53
CA LEU A 56 -4.26 -5.91 7.45
C LEU A 56 -5.49 -6.65 7.96
N MET A 57 -5.35 -7.46 9.01
CA MET A 57 -6.47 -8.16 9.63
C MET A 57 -7.46 -7.21 10.29
N THR A 58 -6.95 -6.17 10.96
CA THR A 58 -7.81 -5.13 11.54
C THR A 58 -8.58 -4.38 10.46
N TYR A 59 -7.93 -4.01 9.36
CA TYR A 59 -8.58 -3.37 8.21
C TYR A 59 -9.67 -4.28 7.61
N ILE A 60 -9.33 -5.54 7.30
CA ILE A 60 -10.25 -6.49 6.66
C ILE A 60 -11.47 -6.74 7.54
N GLN A 61 -11.26 -7.00 8.84
CA GLN A 61 -12.33 -7.20 9.80
C GLN A 61 -13.26 -5.98 9.85
N ARG A 62 -12.70 -4.77 9.98
CA ARG A 62 -13.49 -3.54 10.04
C ARG A 62 -14.26 -3.30 8.73
N SER A 63 -13.62 -3.52 7.59
CA SER A 63 -14.23 -3.33 6.27
C SER A 63 -15.44 -4.24 6.03
N ASN A 64 -15.39 -5.48 6.53
CA ASN A 64 -16.52 -6.40 6.51
C ASN A 64 -17.65 -5.95 7.45
N GLN A 65 -17.32 -5.54 8.69
CA GLN A 65 -18.31 -5.08 9.67
C GLN A 65 -19.16 -3.91 9.17
N ILE A 66 -18.56 -3.01 8.38
CA ILE A 66 -19.23 -1.81 7.85
C ILE A 66 -19.64 -1.96 6.38
N ASN A 67 -19.62 -3.19 5.84
CA ASN A 67 -20.00 -3.53 4.45
C ASN A 67 -19.20 -2.83 3.34
N LEU A 68 -18.03 -2.25 3.65
CA LEU A 68 -17.17 -1.61 2.67
C LEU A 68 -16.61 -2.62 1.66
N ALA A 69 -16.35 -3.85 2.08
CA ALA A 69 -15.76 -4.91 1.24
C ALA A 69 -16.55 -5.20 -0.06
N ASN A 70 -17.84 -4.87 -0.10
CA ASN A 70 -18.68 -5.01 -1.29
C ASN A 70 -18.39 -3.97 -2.39
N THR A 71 -17.78 -2.84 -2.02
CA THR A 71 -17.48 -1.73 -2.94
C THR A 71 -15.97 -1.48 -3.04
N PHE A 72 -15.22 -1.79 -1.98
CA PHE A 72 -13.78 -1.61 -1.89
C PHE A 72 -13.14 -2.86 -1.28
N ASN A 73 -12.68 -3.76 -2.13
CA ASN A 73 -12.13 -5.06 -1.77
C ASN A 73 -10.66 -4.93 -1.31
N CYS A 74 -10.22 -5.86 -0.48
CA CYS A 74 -8.83 -6.09 -0.10
C CYS A 74 -8.42 -7.52 -0.44
N THR A 75 -7.47 -7.68 -1.36
CA THR A 75 -6.91 -8.97 -1.76
C THR A 75 -5.47 -9.07 -1.25
N VAL A 76 -5.24 -9.97 -0.30
CA VAL A 76 -3.90 -10.25 0.26
C VAL A 76 -3.12 -11.12 -0.72
N MET A 77 -1.87 -10.76 -0.99
CA MET A 77 -1.01 -11.53 -1.89
C MET A 77 -0.43 -12.76 -1.20
N THR A 78 -0.39 -13.88 -1.91
CA THR A 78 0.36 -15.07 -1.45
C THR A 78 1.85 -14.77 -1.41
N GLN A 79 2.64 -15.64 -0.78
CA GLN A 79 4.10 -15.47 -0.73
C GLN A 79 4.70 -15.38 -2.14
N GLU A 80 4.25 -16.23 -3.05
CA GLU A 80 4.70 -16.26 -4.45
C GLU A 80 4.34 -14.94 -5.16
N GLN A 81 3.11 -14.46 -4.97
CA GLN A 81 2.66 -13.18 -5.53
C GLN A 81 3.43 -11.99 -4.94
N ARG A 82 3.73 -12.00 -3.64
CA ARG A 82 4.56 -10.96 -2.98
C ARG A 82 5.95 -10.90 -3.60
N VAL A 83 6.55 -12.07 -3.88
CA VAL A 83 7.87 -12.16 -4.53
C VAL A 83 7.81 -11.63 -5.96
N ILE A 84 6.86 -12.11 -6.77
CA ILE A 84 6.77 -11.79 -8.20
C ILE A 84 6.30 -10.35 -8.44
N LEU A 85 5.24 -9.92 -7.77
CA LEU A 85 4.60 -8.61 -7.99
C LEU A 85 5.18 -7.51 -7.10
N GLY A 86 5.88 -7.87 -6.02
CA GLY A 86 6.42 -6.91 -5.06
C GLY A 86 5.40 -6.29 -4.10
N ALA A 87 4.13 -6.67 -4.18
CA ALA A 87 3.01 -6.10 -3.41
C ALA A 87 2.58 -7.03 -2.27
N ASP A 88 2.28 -6.49 -1.08
CA ASP A 88 1.70 -7.23 0.05
C ASP A 88 0.20 -7.47 -0.12
N TRP A 89 -0.54 -6.48 -0.61
CA TRP A 89 -1.97 -6.61 -0.92
C TRP A 89 -2.39 -5.60 -1.98
N VAL A 90 -3.62 -5.77 -2.48
CA VAL A 90 -4.28 -4.82 -3.37
C VAL A 90 -5.61 -4.41 -2.79
N TRP A 91 -5.83 -3.11 -2.71
CA TRP A 91 -7.14 -2.53 -2.52
C TRP A 91 -7.78 -2.20 -3.86
N ALA A 92 -9.02 -2.63 -4.08
CA ALA A 92 -9.71 -2.43 -5.34
C ALA A 92 -11.10 -1.81 -5.13
N LEU A 93 -11.31 -0.63 -5.69
CA LEU A 93 -12.65 -0.06 -5.81
C LEU A 93 -13.37 -0.71 -7.00
N LEU A 94 -14.58 -1.20 -6.78
CA LEU A 94 -15.32 -2.01 -7.75
C LEU A 94 -16.41 -1.21 -8.46
N ASP A 95 -16.60 -1.50 -9.75
CA ASP A 95 -17.75 -1.02 -10.51
C ASP A 95 -18.99 -1.88 -10.23
N LEU A 96 -20.05 -1.26 -9.72
CA LEU A 96 -21.32 -1.94 -9.48
C LEU A 96 -22.22 -1.88 -10.73
N PRO A 97 -22.89 -2.99 -11.11
CA PRO A 97 -22.94 -4.29 -10.41
C PRO A 97 -21.87 -5.31 -10.85
N SER A 98 -21.02 -4.98 -11.83
CA SER A 98 -20.07 -5.93 -12.45
C SER A 98 -19.04 -6.52 -11.50
N LYS A 99 -18.75 -5.83 -10.39
CA LYS A 99 -17.66 -6.11 -9.46
C LYS A 99 -16.25 -6.11 -10.08
N ASN A 100 -16.10 -5.55 -11.28
CA ASN A 100 -14.79 -5.37 -11.88
C ASN A 100 -14.01 -4.25 -11.17
N PRO A 101 -12.69 -4.38 -10.98
CA PRO A 101 -11.86 -3.31 -10.43
C PRO A 101 -11.89 -2.08 -11.34
N ARG A 102 -12.41 -0.96 -10.83
CA ARG A 102 -12.34 0.35 -11.48
C ARG A 102 -10.99 1.01 -11.20
N ILE A 103 -10.56 0.95 -9.94
CA ILE A 103 -9.31 1.51 -9.44
C ILE A 103 -8.64 0.47 -8.56
N GLN A 104 -7.31 0.39 -8.63
CA GLN A 104 -6.50 -0.50 -7.82
C GLN A 104 -5.40 0.30 -7.11
N ILE A 105 -5.23 0.06 -5.82
CA ILE A 105 -4.14 0.58 -5.00
C ILE A 105 -3.34 -0.62 -4.53
N VAL A 106 -2.18 -0.80 -5.13
CA VAL A 106 -1.25 -1.90 -4.85
C VAL A 106 -0.33 -1.44 -3.74
N VAL A 107 -0.27 -2.22 -2.65
CA VAL A 107 0.38 -1.78 -1.43
C VAL A 107 1.63 -2.59 -1.15
N GLN A 108 2.71 -1.92 -0.81
CA GLN A 108 3.92 -2.50 -0.24
C GLN A 108 4.22 -1.82 1.09
N VAL A 109 4.42 -2.60 2.15
CA VAL A 109 4.86 -2.12 3.46
C VAL A 109 6.39 -2.07 3.50
N LEU A 110 6.88 -0.95 4.00
CA LEU A 110 8.27 -0.63 4.25
C LEU A 110 8.46 -0.40 5.74
N HIS A 111 9.61 -0.87 6.25
CA HIS A 111 9.97 -0.77 7.66
C HIS A 111 11.31 -0.05 7.79
N PRO A 112 11.59 0.62 8.92
CA PRO A 112 12.87 1.26 9.16
C PRO A 112 14.06 0.32 8.96
N PRO A 113 15.23 0.83 8.50
CA PRO A 113 16.44 0.05 8.26
C PRO A 113 16.86 -0.82 9.46
N GLU A 114 16.63 -0.35 10.69
CA GLU A 114 16.97 -1.08 11.92
C GLU A 114 16.20 -2.39 12.08
N LYS A 115 14.98 -2.48 11.51
CA LYS A 115 14.12 -3.68 11.50
C LYS A 115 14.25 -4.49 10.20
N MET A 116 15.15 -4.09 9.30
CA MET A 116 15.23 -4.63 7.94
C MET A 116 16.11 -5.89 7.80
N LYS A 117 16.77 -6.33 8.89
CA LYS A 117 17.60 -7.54 8.91
C LYS A 117 16.84 -8.79 8.43
N GLU A 118 15.57 -8.94 8.81
CA GLU A 118 14.70 -10.04 8.37
C GLU A 118 14.41 -10.03 6.85
N ASN A 119 14.29 -8.85 6.22
CA ASN A 119 14.02 -8.74 4.78
C ASN A 119 15.23 -9.13 3.91
N VAL A 120 16.44 -8.99 4.46
CA VAL A 120 17.67 -9.43 3.80
C VAL A 120 17.76 -10.96 3.85
N GLU A 121 17.38 -11.56 4.98
CA GLU A 121 17.30 -13.02 5.14
C GLU A 121 16.24 -13.64 4.22
N GLU A 122 15.06 -13.02 4.09
CA GLU A 122 13.99 -13.47 3.19
C GLU A 122 14.42 -13.47 1.71
N ARG A 123 15.16 -12.45 1.26
CA ARG A 123 15.71 -12.39 -0.12
C ARG A 123 16.87 -13.36 -0.37
N SER A 124 17.56 -13.80 0.68
CA SER A 124 18.63 -14.80 0.59
C SER A 124 18.14 -16.23 0.80
N SER A 125 16.84 -16.43 1.04
CA SER A 125 16.27 -17.75 1.24
C SER A 125 16.21 -18.55 -0.06
N ASP A 126 16.53 -19.84 0.00
CA ASP A 126 16.39 -20.78 -1.11
C ASP A 126 14.97 -20.73 -1.72
N ALA A 127 13.94 -20.56 -0.88
CA ALA A 127 12.55 -20.45 -1.33
C ALA A 127 12.29 -19.20 -2.18
N TYR A 128 12.93 -18.06 -1.87
CA TYR A 128 12.79 -16.84 -2.66
C TYR A 128 13.41 -17.01 -4.05
N MET A 129 14.58 -17.64 -4.10
CA MET A 129 15.28 -17.94 -5.36
C MET A 129 14.50 -18.96 -6.20
N GLU A 130 13.95 -19.99 -5.57
CA GLU A 130 13.12 -21.00 -6.22
C GLU A 130 11.85 -20.37 -6.83
N ILE A 131 11.15 -19.51 -6.10
CA ILE A 131 9.96 -18.81 -6.61
C ILE A 131 10.31 -17.96 -7.84
N LEU A 132 11.40 -17.21 -7.79
CA LEU A 132 11.84 -16.40 -8.93
C LEU A 132 12.20 -17.27 -10.13
N HIS A 133 12.94 -18.36 -9.92
CA HIS A 133 13.30 -19.30 -10.97
C HIS A 133 12.04 -19.95 -11.59
N MET A 134 11.09 -20.41 -10.78
CA MET A 134 9.82 -20.95 -11.26
C MET A 134 8.99 -19.92 -12.05
N ALA A 135 9.11 -18.63 -11.71
CA ALA A 135 8.48 -17.53 -12.41
C ALA A 135 9.26 -17.07 -13.67
N GLY A 136 10.41 -17.68 -13.97
CA GLY A 136 11.29 -17.28 -15.07
C GLY A 136 11.92 -15.89 -14.88
N MET A 137 12.12 -15.48 -13.63
CA MET A 137 12.65 -14.17 -13.26
C MET A 137 14.10 -14.30 -12.75
N GLU A 138 14.98 -13.41 -13.23
CA GLU A 138 16.35 -13.34 -12.74
C GLU A 138 16.44 -12.54 -11.42
N PRO A 139 17.10 -13.07 -10.37
CA PRO A 139 17.12 -12.48 -9.02
C PRO A 139 17.76 -11.10 -8.85
N SER A 140 18.45 -10.57 -9.87
CA SER A 140 19.38 -9.44 -9.69
C SER A 140 18.95 -8.10 -10.31
N GLU A 141 17.94 -8.06 -11.19
CA GLU A 141 17.70 -6.84 -11.98
C GLU A 141 16.75 -5.84 -11.33
N LYS A 142 15.76 -6.30 -10.55
CA LYS A 142 14.67 -5.44 -10.07
C LYS A 142 14.45 -5.58 -8.58
N THR A 143 14.43 -4.45 -7.90
CA THR A 143 13.95 -4.33 -6.53
C THR A 143 12.47 -4.71 -6.43
N ARG A 144 12.04 -5.05 -5.21
CA ARG A 144 10.64 -5.31 -4.89
C ARG A 144 9.72 -4.14 -5.28
N ALA A 145 10.16 -2.91 -5.04
CA ALA A 145 9.41 -1.70 -5.38
C ALA A 145 9.28 -1.51 -6.89
N GLU A 146 10.34 -1.78 -7.66
CA GLU A 146 10.28 -1.74 -9.13
C GLU A 146 9.27 -2.75 -9.68
N ARG A 147 9.25 -3.98 -9.15
CA ARG A 147 8.26 -4.99 -9.56
C ARG A 147 6.82 -4.52 -9.30
N MET A 148 6.56 -3.89 -8.15
CA MET A 148 5.24 -3.31 -7.86
C MET A 148 4.88 -2.17 -8.81
N VAL A 149 5.84 -1.30 -9.14
CA VAL A 149 5.63 -0.19 -10.06
C VAL A 149 5.37 -0.69 -11.49
N GLU A 150 6.08 -1.71 -11.95
CA GLU A 150 5.86 -2.36 -13.24
C GLU A 150 4.50 -3.05 -13.29
N PHE A 151 4.11 -3.75 -12.23
CA PHE A 151 2.78 -4.35 -12.12
C PHE A 151 1.67 -3.28 -12.23
N CYS A 152 1.81 -2.15 -11.52
CA CYS A 152 0.88 -1.04 -11.65
C CYS A 152 0.84 -0.48 -13.08
N SER A 153 2.01 -0.33 -13.71
CA SER A 153 2.13 0.17 -15.07
C SER A 153 1.49 -0.75 -16.10
N ALA A 154 1.57 -2.07 -15.90
CA ALA A 154 0.95 -3.07 -16.77
C ALA A 154 -0.58 -3.04 -16.71
N ILE A 155 -1.16 -2.71 -15.55
CA ILE A 155 -2.61 -2.47 -15.39
C ILE A 155 -3.01 -1.14 -16.04
N GLY A 156 -2.17 -0.13 -15.93
CA GLY A 156 -2.36 1.18 -16.55
C GLY A 156 -2.76 2.28 -15.56
N ARG A 157 -3.37 3.35 -16.06
CA ARG A 157 -3.54 4.62 -15.31
C ARG A 157 -4.41 4.54 -14.06
N THR A 158 -5.28 3.54 -13.97
CA THR A 158 -6.19 3.32 -12.83
C THR A 158 -5.55 2.52 -11.68
N CYS A 159 -4.27 2.16 -11.82
CA CYS A 159 -3.52 1.44 -10.80
C CYS A 159 -2.47 2.35 -10.14
N PHE A 160 -2.41 2.33 -8.82
CA PHE A 160 -1.54 3.17 -8.01
C PHE A 160 -0.66 2.30 -7.13
N ALA A 161 0.64 2.57 -7.11
CA ALA A 161 1.56 2.03 -6.13
C ALA A 161 1.44 2.85 -4.84
N LEU A 162 1.25 2.19 -3.70
CA LEU A 162 1.27 2.77 -2.37
C LEU A 162 2.36 2.10 -1.55
N PHE A 163 3.37 2.88 -1.17
CA PHE A 163 4.38 2.45 -0.21
C PHE A 163 3.98 2.93 1.18
N LEU A 164 3.70 2.01 2.12
CA LEU A 164 3.36 2.32 3.50
C LEU A 164 4.58 2.19 4.40
N PHE A 165 4.84 3.18 5.25
CA PHE A 165 5.93 3.19 6.21
C PHE A 165 5.40 2.99 7.61
N PHE A 166 5.72 1.87 8.25
CA PHE A 166 5.30 1.58 9.62
C PHE A 166 6.35 2.07 10.61
N GLY A 167 6.10 3.24 11.18
CA GLY A 167 7.08 3.99 11.97
C GLY A 167 8.13 4.57 11.04
N HIS A 168 8.12 5.89 10.84
CA HIS A 168 9.14 6.55 10.03
C HIS A 168 10.41 6.79 10.85
N LYS A 169 11.59 6.80 10.22
CA LYS A 169 12.89 6.88 10.93
C LYS A 169 12.97 8.02 11.95
N ASN A 170 12.42 9.18 11.60
CA ASN A 170 12.41 10.37 12.47
C ASN A 170 11.10 10.56 13.25
N ASP A 171 10.12 9.68 13.00
CA ASP A 171 8.78 9.76 13.57
C ASP A 171 8.16 8.36 13.68
N PRO A 172 8.67 7.54 14.62
CA PRO A 172 8.30 6.13 14.74
C PRO A 172 6.84 5.93 15.19
N ALA A 173 6.21 6.98 15.72
CA ALA A 173 4.84 7.00 16.22
C ALA A 173 3.79 7.22 15.12
N ASN A 174 4.18 7.18 13.85
CA ASN A 174 3.30 7.53 12.75
C ASN A 174 3.43 6.56 11.57
N ILE A 175 2.33 6.41 10.84
CA ILE A 175 2.28 5.62 9.62
C ILE A 175 2.12 6.58 8.45
N TYR A 176 3.06 6.51 7.52
CA TYR A 176 3.09 7.37 6.34
C TYR A 176 2.93 6.56 5.07
N GLY A 177 2.61 7.21 3.96
CA GLY A 177 2.72 6.55 2.67
C GLY A 177 2.95 7.46 1.49
N LEU A 178 3.59 6.90 0.46
CA LEU A 178 3.76 7.50 -0.86
C LEU A 178 2.82 6.76 -1.82
N LEU A 179 1.78 7.45 -2.29
CA LEU A 179 0.92 6.97 -3.36
C LEU A 179 1.39 7.57 -4.68
N SER A 180 1.57 6.76 -5.72
CA SER A 180 1.84 7.27 -7.06
C SER A 180 1.41 6.28 -8.16
N ASN A 181 0.93 6.82 -9.28
CA ASN A 181 0.80 6.06 -10.52
C ASN A 181 1.81 6.47 -11.60
N ASN A 182 2.83 7.25 -11.22
CA ASN A 182 3.79 7.85 -12.14
C ASN A 182 5.23 7.32 -12.00
N LEU A 183 5.48 6.44 -11.02
CA LEU A 183 6.84 5.98 -10.73
C LEU A 183 7.46 5.15 -11.86
N HIS A 184 6.65 4.63 -12.79
CA HIS A 184 7.15 3.95 -13.99
C HIS A 184 8.05 4.86 -14.85
N VAL A 185 7.88 6.19 -14.77
CA VAL A 185 8.77 7.16 -15.44
C VAL A 185 10.20 7.08 -14.87
N ALA A 186 10.35 6.81 -13.57
CA ALA A 186 11.66 6.63 -12.95
C ALA A 186 12.30 5.31 -13.42
N VAL A 187 11.51 4.23 -13.46
CA VAL A 187 11.96 2.93 -14.00
C VAL A 187 12.42 3.05 -15.46
N GLY A 188 11.64 3.74 -16.31
CA GLY A 188 12.00 3.99 -17.71
C GLY A 188 13.23 4.87 -17.92
N ARG A 189 13.68 5.59 -16.88
CA ARG A 189 14.93 6.36 -16.85
C ARG A 189 16.07 5.60 -16.18
N CYS A 190 15.90 4.30 -15.94
CA CYS A 190 16.85 3.45 -15.22
C CYS A 190 17.19 3.97 -13.81
N VAL A 191 16.26 4.69 -13.18
CA VAL A 191 16.41 5.12 -11.78
C VAL A 191 15.98 3.97 -10.89
N ARG A 192 16.90 3.53 -10.04
CA ARG A 192 16.62 2.48 -9.04
C ARG A 192 15.57 2.97 -8.04
N ILE A 193 14.44 2.26 -7.94
CA ILE A 193 13.42 2.55 -6.93
C ILE A 193 13.68 1.66 -5.72
N ASP A 194 14.38 2.17 -4.73
CA ASP A 194 14.56 1.51 -3.44
C ASP A 194 13.93 2.33 -2.30
N GLN A 195 14.04 1.82 -1.08
CA GLN A 195 13.48 2.50 0.09
C GLN A 195 14.06 3.92 0.27
N ALA A 196 15.35 4.12 0.00
CA ALA A 196 15.97 5.44 0.11
C ALA A 196 15.40 6.43 -0.93
N PHE A 197 15.19 5.96 -2.16
CA PHE A 197 14.50 6.74 -3.20
C PHE A 197 13.08 7.15 -2.75
N ILE A 198 12.31 6.22 -2.17
CA ILE A 198 10.93 6.49 -1.72
C ILE A 198 10.93 7.45 -0.52
N GLU A 199 11.82 7.25 0.45
CA GLU A 199 11.97 8.14 1.62
C GLU A 199 12.34 9.57 1.24
N ASN A 200 13.07 9.76 0.12
CA ASN A 200 13.43 11.10 -0.35
C ASN A 200 12.22 11.97 -0.69
N PHE A 201 11.06 11.39 -1.04
CA PHE A 201 9.83 12.17 -1.26
C PHE A 201 9.36 12.88 0.01
N PHE A 202 9.63 12.32 1.19
CA PHE A 202 9.23 12.91 2.47
C PHE A 202 10.15 14.05 2.91
N ARG A 203 11.33 14.22 2.29
CA ARG A 203 12.26 15.31 2.64
C ARG A 203 11.66 16.65 2.23
N GLY A 204 11.38 17.49 3.23
CA GLY A 204 10.84 18.83 3.01
C GLY A 204 9.34 18.84 2.67
N ALA A 205 8.64 17.72 2.85
CA ALA A 205 7.19 17.65 2.70
C ALA A 205 6.51 18.62 3.69
N ARG A 206 5.77 19.60 3.15
CA ARG A 206 5.02 20.59 3.95
C ARG A 206 3.57 20.19 4.21
N HIS A 207 3.03 19.33 3.34
CA HIS A 207 1.64 18.91 3.37
C HIS A 207 1.56 17.40 3.16
N LEU A 208 0.78 16.75 4.02
CA LEU A 208 0.47 15.33 3.95
C LEU A 208 -1.06 15.21 3.89
N ALA A 209 -1.56 14.44 2.94
CA ALA A 209 -2.98 14.16 2.84
C ALA A 209 -3.43 13.21 3.96
N SER A 210 -4.73 13.25 4.29
CA SER A 210 -5.38 12.21 5.10
C SER A 210 -5.72 10.99 4.22
N PRO A 211 -6.05 9.83 4.81
CA PRO A 211 -6.53 8.66 4.05
C PRO A 211 -7.76 8.96 3.21
N ALA A 212 -8.69 9.76 3.74
CA ALA A 212 -9.85 10.24 3.00
C ALA A 212 -9.43 11.14 1.81
N GLY A 213 -8.52 12.08 2.04
CA GLY A 213 -7.99 12.95 0.99
C GLY A 213 -7.25 12.17 -0.11
N MET A 214 -6.52 11.12 0.27
CA MET A 214 -5.89 10.19 -0.66
C MET A 214 -6.92 9.52 -1.55
N LEU A 215 -7.94 8.89 -0.96
CA LEU A 215 -8.94 8.19 -1.75
C LEU A 215 -9.77 9.15 -2.62
N GLN A 216 -10.09 10.35 -2.13
CA GLN A 216 -10.74 11.40 -2.94
C GLN A 216 -9.89 11.82 -4.14
N ALA A 217 -8.59 12.05 -3.94
CA ALA A 217 -7.68 12.40 -5.02
C ALA A 217 -7.60 11.29 -6.07
N VAL A 218 -7.57 10.02 -5.64
CA VAL A 218 -7.60 8.85 -6.52
C VAL A 218 -8.91 8.74 -7.30
N LEU A 219 -10.06 8.98 -6.65
CA LEU A 219 -11.39 8.89 -7.26
C LEU A 219 -11.65 10.00 -8.28
N ASN A 220 -11.16 11.21 -7.99
CA ASN A 220 -11.34 12.41 -8.82
C ASN A 220 -10.20 12.62 -9.81
N LYS A 221 -9.23 11.68 -9.87
CA LYS A 221 -8.10 11.78 -10.78
C LYS A 221 -8.57 11.66 -12.22
N ASP A 222 -8.26 12.69 -12.99
CA ASP A 222 -8.41 12.70 -14.45
C ASP A 222 -7.22 11.99 -15.11
N ASN A 223 -6.76 12.45 -16.28
CA ASN A 223 -5.65 11.80 -16.98
C ASN A 223 -4.27 12.14 -16.41
N ASP A 224 -4.16 13.15 -15.55
CA ASP A 224 -2.88 13.65 -15.05
C ASP A 224 -2.23 12.70 -14.03
N PRO A 225 -0.89 12.54 -14.05
CA PRO A 225 -0.19 11.73 -13.06
C PRO A 225 -0.44 12.21 -11.62
N LEU A 226 -0.69 11.28 -10.70
CA LEU A 226 -0.86 11.59 -9.29
C LEU A 226 0.34 11.04 -8.52
N THR A 227 0.95 11.88 -7.69
CA THR A 227 1.90 11.48 -6.65
C THR A 227 1.57 12.27 -5.41
N MET A 228 1.38 11.59 -4.28
CA MET A 228 1.00 12.24 -3.03
C MET A 228 1.59 11.53 -1.82
N LEU A 229 1.86 12.34 -0.80
CA LEU A 229 2.26 11.88 0.51
C LEU A 229 1.06 11.89 1.43
N VAL A 230 0.94 10.84 2.23
CA VAL A 230 -0.23 10.58 3.07
C VAL A 230 0.25 10.30 4.48
N LYS A 231 -0.42 10.87 5.47
CA LYS A 231 -0.30 10.49 6.87
C LYS A 231 -1.54 9.69 7.24
N PHE A 232 -1.34 8.45 7.65
CA PHE A 232 -2.43 7.51 7.95
C PHE A 232 -2.89 7.57 9.41
N THR A 233 -2.07 8.15 10.29
CA THR A 233 -2.31 8.34 11.72
C THR A 233 -2.88 9.72 12.06
#